data_AF-A0A171DQF7-F1
#
_entry.id   AF-A0A171DQF7-F1
#
_cell.length_a   1.000
_cell.length_b   1.000
_cell.length_c   1.000
_cell.angle_alpha   90.00
_cell.angle_beta   90.00
_cell.angle_gamma   90.00
#
_symmetry.space_group_name_H-M   'P 1'
#
loop_
_entity.id
_entity.type
_entity.pdbx_description
1 polymer ?
#
loop_
_entity_poly.entity_id
_entity_poly.type
_entity_poly.pdbx_seq_one_letter_code
_entity_poly.pdbx_strand_id
1 'polypeptide(L)' 'MIVMEMIVHNPAEGLYAATDDFVHAIEVRNPSRFLFIAGTMGLDSEGVPGATLEE' A
#
# COMPACT_ATOMS: atom_id res chain seq x y z
N MET A 1 19.08 -5.20 22.20
CA MET A 1 18.12 -4.07 22.12
C MET A 1 17.27 -4.32 20.89
N ILE A 2 15.96 -4.52 21.04
CA ILE A 2 15.08 -4.69 19.88
C ILE A 2 14.88 -3.29 19.29
N VAL A 3 15.20 -3.12 18.01
CA VAL A 3 15.02 -1.85 17.30
C VAL A 3 13.75 -1.91 16.46
N MET A 4 13.10 -0.75 16.30
CA MET A 4 11.96 -0.61 15.41
C MET A 4 12.42 -0.76 13.97
N GLU A 5 11.67 -1.52 13.18
CA GLU A 5 11.93 -1.75 11.76
C GLU A 5 10.70 -1.29 10.96
N MET A 6 10.93 -0.60 9.85
CA MET A 6 9.89 -0.23 8.88
C MET A 6 10.15 -0.92 7.55
N ILE A 7 9.15 -1.66 7.06
CA ILE A 7 9.22 -2.42 5.80
C ILE A 7 8.13 -1.90 4.87
N VAL A 8 8.52 -1.54 3.65
CA VAL A 8 7.61 -1.11 2.59
C VAL A 8 7.06 -2.33 1.86
N HIS A 9 5.75 -2.37 1.68
CA HIS A 9 5.06 -3.38 0.88
C HIS A 9 4.40 -2.72 -0.33
N ASN A 10 4.97 -2.94 -1.52
CA ASN A 10 4.46 -2.49 -2.81
C ASN A 10 4.30 -3.68 -3.75
N PRO A 11 3.15 -4.37 -3.74
CA PRO A 11 2.87 -5.45 -4.68
C PRO A 11 2.92 -4.95 -6.12
N ALA A 12 3.49 -5.73 -7.03
CA ALA A 12 3.55 -5.39 -8.46
C ALA A 12 2.39 -5.98 -9.27
N GLU A 13 1.61 -6.90 -8.70
CA GLU A 13 0.54 -7.60 -9.38
C GLU A 13 -0.82 -7.26 -8.74
N GLY A 14 -1.82 -6.99 -9.58
CA GLY A 14 -3.20 -6.76 -9.15
C GLY A 14 -3.48 -5.37 -8.55
N LEU A 15 -2.49 -4.46 -8.54
CA LEU A 15 -2.58 -3.10 -8.01
C LEU A 15 -1.78 -2.14 -8.88
N TYR A 16 -2.14 -0.85 -8.84
CA TYR A 16 -1.37 0.20 -9.48
C TYR A 16 0.02 0.37 -8.85
N ALA A 17 0.98 0.80 -9.67
CA ALA A 17 2.35 0.99 -9.22
C ALA A 17 2.44 2.08 -8.13
N ALA A 18 3.32 1.86 -7.15
CA ALA A 18 3.71 2.88 -6.20
C ALA A 18 4.54 4.00 -6.87
N THR A 19 4.49 5.20 -6.32
CA THR A 19 5.28 6.37 -6.76
C THR A 19 6.33 6.71 -5.72
N ASP A 20 7.21 7.68 -6.03
CA ASP A 20 8.27 8.11 -5.10
C ASP A 20 7.73 8.68 -3.77
N ASP A 21 6.48 9.17 -3.77
CA ASP A 21 5.80 9.78 -2.63
C ASP A 21 4.66 8.92 -2.02
N PHE A 22 4.44 7.71 -2.54
CA PHE A 22 3.36 6.82 -2.09
C PHE A 22 3.83 5.37 -1.97
N VAL A 23 3.43 4.69 -0.90
CA VAL A 23 3.56 3.24 -0.74
C VAL A 23 2.24 2.63 -0.33
N HIS A 24 1.95 1.40 -0.78
CA HIS A 24 0.67 0.75 -0.49
C HIS A 24 0.50 0.42 0.99
N ALA A 25 1.56 -0.06 1.63
CA ALA A 25 1.57 -0.28 3.06
C ALA A 25 2.97 -0.19 3.68
N ILE A 26 2.99 0.17 4.97
CA ILE A 26 4.17 0.13 5.82
C ILE A 26 3.91 -0.85 6.96
N GLU A 27 4.75 -1.87 7.05
CA GLU A 27 4.80 -2.75 8.21
C GLU A 27 5.80 -2.18 9.22
N VAL A 28 5.32 -1.92 10.45
CA VAL A 28 6.16 -1.57 11.59
C VAL A 28 6.30 -2.79 12.48
N ARG A 29 7.54 -3.19 12.75
CA ARG A 29 7.85 -4.28 13.67
C ARG A 29 8.54 -3.73 14.92
N ASN A 30 8.16 -4.34 16.05
CA ASN A 30 8.63 -4.07 17.41
C ASN A 30 8.18 -2.72 18.01
N PRO A 31 7.75 -2.72 19.29
CA PRO A 31 7.59 -3.88 20.17
C PRO A 31 6.42 -4.79 19.76
N SER A 32 5.52 -4.30 18.89
CA SER A 32 4.41 -5.04 18.32
C SER A 32 4.43 -4.94 16.80
N ARG A 33 3.74 -5.85 16.11
CA ARG A 33 3.61 -5.85 14.65
C ARG A 33 2.34 -5.11 14.24
N PHE A 34 2.50 -4.05 13.46
CA PHE A 34 1.39 -3.31 12.86
C PHE A 34 1.60 -3.19 11.35
N LEU A 35 0.50 -3.23 10.60
CA LEU A 35 0.47 -2.92 9.18
C LEU A 35 -0.42 -1.70 8.98
N PHE A 36 0.17 -0.61 8.49
CA PHE A 36 -0.54 0.59 8.09
C PHE A 36 -0.74 0.52 6.58
N ILE A 37 -1.99 0.52 6.14
CA ILE A 37 -2.36 0.46 4.72
C ILE A 37 -2.77 1.87 4.30
N ALA A 38 -2.30 2.32 3.14
CA ALA A 38 -2.75 3.58 2.57
C ALA A 38 -4.26 3.53 2.25
N GLY A 39 -4.87 4.71 2.08
CA GLY A 39 -6.26 4.77 1.63
C GLY A 39 -6.39 4.08 0.27
N THR A 40 -7.27 3.08 0.18
CA THR A 40 -7.53 2.37 -1.08
C THR A 40 -8.68 3.03 -1.83
N MET A 41 -8.58 2.99 -3.16
CA MET A 41 -9.61 3.43 -4.10
C MET A 41 -9.84 2.29 -5.09
N GLY A 42 -11.03 2.22 -5.67
CA GLY A 42 -11.35 1.27 -6.76
C GLY A 42 -10.68 1.68 -8.06
N LEU A 43 -9.34 1.66 -8.08
CA LEU A 43 -8.53 1.94 -9.26
C LEU A 43 -8.11 0.61 -9.89
N ASP A 44 -7.98 0.61 -11.21
CA ASP A 44 -7.39 -0.49 -11.95
C ASP A 44 -5.86 -0.56 -11.78
N SER A 45 -5.21 -1.48 -12.49
CA SER A 45 -3.75 -1.68 -12.42
C SER A 45 -2.93 -0.51 -13.00
N GLU A 46 -3.56 0.37 -13.78
CA GLU A 46 -2.92 1.57 -14.32
C GLU A 46 -3.19 2.80 -13.44
N GLY A 47 -3.90 2.64 -12.32
CA GLY A 47 -4.24 3.71 -11.40
C GLY A 47 -5.43 4.55 -11.87
N VAL A 48 -6.26 4.02 -12.77
CA VAL A 48 -7.41 4.73 -13.34
C VAL A 48 -8.67 4.31 -12.58
N PRO A 49 -9.52 5.27 -12.12
CA PRO A 49 -10.80 4.94 -11.51
C PRO A 49 -11.78 4.42 -12.56
N GLY A 50 -12.70 3.54 -12.14
CA GLY A 50 -13.86 3.17 -12.95
C GLY A 50 -14.66 4.39 -13.42
N ALA A 51 -15.25 4.30 -14.61
CA ALA A 51 -16.05 5.41 -15.17
C ALA A 51 -17.47 5.44 -14.60
N THR A 52 -17.95 4.34 -14.02
CA THR A 52 -19.25 4.20 -13.38
C THR A 52 -19.13 3.63 -11.96
N LEU A 53 -20.25 3.39 -11.28
CA LEU A 53 -20.25 2.81 -9.92
C LEU A 53 -20.08 1.28 -9.95
N GLU A 54 -20.40 0.67 -11.09
CA GLU A 54 -20.33 -0.77 -11.33
C GLU A 54 -18.93 -1.22 -11.79
N GLU A 55 -18.08 -0.26 -12.17
CA GLU A 55 -16.66 -0.43 -12.52
C GLU A 55 -15.77 -0.05 -11.33
#